data_AF-A0AA38M658-F1
#
_entry.id   AF-A0AA38M658-F1
#
_cell.length_a   1.000
_cell.length_b   1.000
_cell.length_c   1.000
_cell.angle_alpha   90.00
_cell.angle_beta   90.00
_cell.angle_gamma   90.00
#
_symmetry.space_group_name_H-M   'P 1'
#
loop_
_entity.id
_entity.type
_entity.pdbx_description
1 polymer ?
#
loop_
_entity_poly.entity_id
_entity_poly.type
_entity_poly.pdbx_seq_one_letter_code
_entity_poly.pdbx_strand_id
1 'polypeptide(L)'
;MAKLLVVLIALSCILLPQSHLVASLQCYSCSGVINYYSKCTDLRNVHSSVCGSDQVCATFVLRKPNVDVLQRKCAPSTICSDLERKYQRNPVITVNECNVCNEDNCNSAPAL
;
A
#
# COMPACT_ATOMS: atom_id res chain seq x y z
N MET A 1 -59.33 0.95 -8.45
CA MET A 1 -58.19 1.41 -7.61
C MET A 1 -57.14 0.29 -7.48
N ALA A 2 -56.54 -0.16 -8.59
CA ALA A 2 -55.56 -1.25 -8.59
C ALA A 2 -54.28 -0.94 -9.41
N LYS A 3 -54.26 0.18 -10.14
CA LYS A 3 -53.13 0.58 -10.99
C LYS A 3 -52.08 1.43 -10.28
N LEU A 4 -52.39 1.97 -9.09
CA LEU A 4 -51.49 2.86 -8.34
C LEU A 4 -50.46 2.10 -7.48
N LEU A 5 -50.76 0.86 -7.08
CA LEU A 5 -49.89 0.06 -6.22
C LEU A 5 -48.67 -0.53 -6.96
N VAL A 6 -48.78 -0.75 -8.27
CA VAL A 6 -47.73 -1.39 -9.07
C VAL A 6 -46.53 -0.45 -9.29
N VAL A 7 -46.77 0.86 -9.35
CA VAL A 7 -45.73 1.88 -9.60
C VAL A 7 -44.81 2.07 -8.40
N LEU A 8 -45.32 1.88 -7.17
CA LEU A 8 -44.53 2.08 -5.96
C LEU A 8 -43.52 0.95 -5.70
N ILE A 9 -43.83 -0.28 -6.13
CA ILE A 9 -42.92 -1.43 -5.96
C ILE A 9 -41.73 -1.34 -6.93
N ALA A 10 -41.93 -0.79 -8.13
CA ALA A 10 -40.87 -0.58 -9.10
C ALA A 10 -39.89 0.52 -8.68
N LEU A 11 -40.34 1.54 -7.92
CA LEU A 11 -39.48 2.61 -7.41
C LEU A 11 -38.60 2.18 -6.23
N SER A 12 -39.04 1.19 -5.44
CA SER A 12 -38.25 0.69 -4.29
C SER A 12 -37.04 -0.18 -4.67
N CYS A 13 -36.91 -0.63 -5.91
CA CYS A 13 -35.74 -1.41 -6.36
C CYS A 13 -34.54 -0.56 -6.81
N ILE A 14 -34.67 0.76 -6.97
CA ILE A 14 -33.60 1.62 -7.52
C ILE A 14 -32.72 2.21 -6.39
N LEU A 15 -33.08 2.00 -5.13
CA LEU A 15 -32.38 2.53 -3.94
C LEU A 15 -31.66 1.46 -3.14
N LEU A 16 -31.21 0.38 -3.79
CA LEU A 16 -30.17 -0.46 -3.18
C LEU A 16 -28.88 0.38 -3.18
N PRO A 17 -28.31 0.74 -2.01
CA PRO A 17 -26.98 1.33 -1.99
C PRO A 17 -26.06 0.29 -2.62
N GLN A 18 -25.50 0.62 -3.78
CA GLN A 18 -24.34 -0.09 -4.27
C GLN A 18 -23.26 0.13 -3.22
N SER A 19 -23.15 -0.80 -2.27
CA SER A 19 -21.95 -0.96 -1.47
C SER A 19 -20.87 -1.29 -2.49
N HIS A 20 -20.26 -0.24 -3.05
CA HIS A 20 -19.06 -0.35 -3.86
C HIS A 20 -18.11 -1.16 -2.99
N LEU A 21 -17.96 -2.44 -3.34
CA LEU A 21 -16.96 -3.31 -2.76
C LEU A 21 -15.65 -2.70 -3.26
N VAL A 22 -15.14 -1.70 -2.55
CA VAL A 22 -13.84 -1.11 -2.85
C VAL A 22 -12.88 -2.26 -2.61
N ALA A 23 -12.37 -2.84 -3.68
CA ALA A 23 -11.37 -3.89 -3.60
C ALA A 23 -10.25 -3.34 -2.72
N SER A 24 -10.06 -3.98 -1.57
CA SER A 24 -9.09 -3.52 -0.59
C SER A 24 -7.69 -3.87 -1.10
N LEU A 25 -6.91 -2.84 -1.44
CA LEU A 25 -5.53 -2.97 -1.94
C LEU A 25 -4.72 -3.88 -1.01
N GLN A 26 -3.95 -4.80 -1.58
CA GLN A 26 -3.04 -5.66 -0.83
C GLN A 26 -1.59 -5.35 -1.19
N CYS A 27 -0.72 -5.28 -0.18
CA CYS A 27 0.71 -5.01 -0.39
C CYS A 27 1.57 -5.94 0.46
N TYR A 28 2.78 -6.26 -0.01
CA TYR A 28 3.77 -6.93 0.85
C TYR A 28 4.19 -6.02 2.00
N SER A 29 4.33 -6.63 3.19
CA SER A 29 4.76 -5.93 4.42
C SER A 29 6.00 -6.62 5.01
N CYS A 30 7.15 -5.95 4.95
CA CYS A 30 8.39 -6.49 5.49
C CYS A 30 9.46 -5.41 5.71
N SER A 31 10.47 -5.77 6.50
CA SER A 31 11.68 -4.99 6.74
C SER A 31 12.87 -5.94 6.73
N GLY A 32 13.92 -5.63 5.98
CA GLY A 32 15.08 -6.52 5.90
C GLY A 32 16.34 -5.85 5.35
N VAL A 33 17.51 -6.35 5.74
CA VAL A 33 18.80 -5.87 5.22
C VAL A 33 19.08 -6.52 3.86
N ILE A 34 19.39 -5.73 2.83
CA ILE A 34 19.49 -6.20 1.43
C ILE A 34 20.58 -7.27 1.26
N ASN A 35 21.73 -7.14 1.94
CA ASN A 35 22.88 -8.04 1.77
C ASN A 35 22.84 -9.34 2.58
N TYR A 36 21.79 -9.59 3.36
CA TYR A 36 21.72 -10.71 4.31
C TYR A 36 20.58 -11.69 4.02
N TYR A 37 20.30 -12.01 2.74
CA TYR A 37 19.22 -12.92 2.33
C TYR A 37 17.92 -12.65 3.12
N SER A 38 17.54 -11.37 3.24
CA SER A 38 16.41 -11.04 4.08
C SER A 38 15.12 -11.55 3.44
N LYS A 39 14.15 -11.92 4.28
CA LYS A 39 12.80 -12.24 3.80
C LYS A 39 12.20 -11.10 2.98
N CYS A 40 12.69 -9.86 3.11
CA CYS A 40 12.15 -8.72 2.37
C CYS A 40 12.74 -8.57 0.95
N THR A 41 13.86 -9.23 0.66
CA THR A 41 14.40 -9.35 -0.71
C THR A 41 13.78 -10.55 -1.44
N ASP A 42 13.45 -11.62 -0.72
CA ASP A 42 12.79 -12.82 -1.26
C ASP A 42 11.38 -13.01 -0.67
N LEU A 43 10.37 -12.63 -1.45
CA LEU A 43 8.97 -12.61 -1.02
C LEU A 43 8.31 -13.98 -0.92
N ARG A 44 9.00 -15.09 -1.23
CA ARG A 44 8.41 -16.44 -1.17
C ARG A 44 7.73 -16.76 0.16
N ASN A 45 8.19 -16.15 1.26
CA ASN A 45 7.65 -16.35 2.62
C ASN A 45 7.16 -15.04 3.27
N VAL A 46 6.86 -14.01 2.47
CA VAL A 46 6.31 -12.75 2.97
C VAL A 46 4.83 -12.69 2.63
N HIS A 47 4.00 -12.49 3.63
CA HIS A 47 2.57 -12.31 3.44
C HIS A 47 2.26 -10.87 3.02
N SER A 48 1.31 -10.75 2.08
CA SER A 48 0.65 -9.49 1.82
C SER A 48 -0.31 -9.14 2.96
N SER A 49 -0.60 -7.86 3.13
CA SER A 49 -1.58 -7.35 4.09
C SER A 49 -2.54 -6.43 3.36
N VAL A 50 -3.81 -6.48 3.78
CA VAL A 50 -4.84 -5.56 3.30
C VAL A 50 -4.53 -4.16 3.83
N CYS A 51 -4.52 -3.18 2.93
CA CYS A 51 -4.28 -1.79 3.27
C CYS A 51 -5.56 -1.09 3.73
N GLY A 52 -5.39 -0.03 4.53
CA GLY A 52 -6.49 0.85 4.89
C GLY A 52 -6.98 1.68 3.70
N SER A 53 -8.12 2.34 3.88
CA SER A 53 -8.60 3.37 2.97
C SER A 53 -7.50 4.42 2.71
N ASP A 54 -7.33 4.81 1.45
CA ASP A 54 -6.39 5.85 1.00
C ASP A 54 -4.89 5.51 1.14
N GLN A 55 -4.55 4.24 1.29
CA GLN A 55 -3.17 3.77 1.29
C GLN A 55 -2.75 3.23 -0.08
N VAL A 56 -1.44 3.28 -0.33
CA VAL A 56 -0.75 2.73 -1.51
C VAL A 56 0.30 1.72 -1.05
N CYS A 57 0.75 0.87 -1.98
CA CYS A 57 1.92 0.04 -1.73
C CYS A 57 3.17 0.91 -1.84
N ALA A 58 4.06 0.81 -0.86
CA ALA A 58 5.33 1.51 -0.86
C ALA A 58 6.50 0.52 -0.74
N THR A 59 7.59 0.85 -1.43
CA THR A 59 8.92 0.24 -1.29
C THR A 59 9.94 1.34 -1.10
N PHE A 60 10.80 1.25 -0.10
CA PHE A 60 11.90 2.20 0.06
C PHE A 60 13.11 1.61 0.76
N VAL A 61 14.27 2.19 0.51
CA VAL A 61 15.56 1.78 1.10
C VAL A 61 16.08 2.88 2.02
N LEU A 62 16.29 2.52 3.29
CA LEU A 62 16.97 3.38 4.25
C LEU A 62 18.43 2.95 4.36
N ARG A 63 19.34 3.82 3.92
CA ARG A 63 20.77 3.66 4.13
C ARG A 63 21.13 4.14 5.53
N LYS A 64 21.67 3.23 6.32
CA LYS A 64 22.31 3.49 7.62
C LYS A 64 23.83 3.31 7.45
N PRO A 65 24.67 3.68 8.43
CA PRO A 65 26.13 3.76 8.23
C PRO A 65 26.79 2.51 7.62
N ASN A 66 26.25 1.32 7.91
CA ASN A 66 26.83 0.05 7.45
C ASN A 66 25.81 -0.89 6.78
N VAL A 67 24.55 -0.49 6.65
CA VAL A 67 23.49 -1.39 6.17
C VAL A 67 22.43 -0.64 5.38
N ASP A 68 21.95 -1.29 4.32
CA ASP A 68 20.76 -0.88 3.57
C ASP A 68 19.57 -1.71 4.02
N VAL A 69 18.53 -1.03 4.50
CA VAL A 69 17.30 -1.65 4.99
C VAL A 69 16.18 -1.40 3.98
N LEU A 70 15.76 -2.45 3.29
CA LEU A 70 14.58 -2.47 2.44
C LEU A 70 13.31 -2.55 3.31
N GLN A 71 12.35 -1.69 3.01
CA GLN A 71 11.04 -1.63 3.64
C GLN A 71 9.98 -1.77 2.56
N ARG A 72 8.96 -2.60 2.83
CA ARG A 72 7.74 -2.73 2.03
C ARG A 72 6.56 -2.62 2.96
N LYS A 73 5.55 -1.83 2.62
CA LYS A 73 4.32 -1.70 3.44
C LYS A 73 3.20 -0.98 2.69
N CYS A 74 1.99 -1.06 3.24
CA CYS A 74 0.94 -0.07 2.99
C CYS A 74 1.36 1.27 3.63
N ALA A 75 1.20 2.38 2.90
CA ALA A 75 1.53 3.71 3.40
C ALA A 75 0.66 4.79 2.72
N PRO A 76 0.61 6.02 3.27
CA PRO A 76 0.05 7.15 2.53
C PRO A 76 0.82 7.39 1.22
N SER A 77 0.15 7.94 0.21
CA SER A 77 0.79 8.31 -1.07
C SER A 77 1.93 9.33 -0.92
N THR A 78 1.97 10.07 0.18
CA THR A 78 2.99 11.07 0.51
C THR A 78 4.27 10.48 1.12
N ILE A 79 4.31 9.16 1.40
CA ILE A 79 5.36 8.54 2.23
C ILE A 79 6.79 8.87 1.77
N CYS A 80 7.05 8.95 0.47
CA CYS A 80 8.39 9.27 -0.02
C CYS A 80 8.81 10.70 0.39
N SER A 81 7.94 11.68 0.16
CA SER A 81 8.19 13.07 0.59
C SER A 81 8.26 13.22 2.12
N ASP A 82 7.51 12.40 2.86
CA ASP A 82 7.53 12.39 4.33
C ASP A 82 8.85 11.82 4.85
N LEU A 83 9.36 10.75 4.24
CA LEU A 83 10.65 10.14 4.58
C LEU A 83 11.82 11.07 4.24
N GLU A 84 11.82 11.67 3.06
CA GLU A 84 12.82 12.66 2.66
C GLU A 84 12.88 13.81 3.66
N ARG A 85 11.73 14.41 3.99
CA ARG A 85 11.64 15.50 4.98
C ARG A 85 12.12 15.06 6.36
N LYS A 86 11.73 13.86 6.80
CA LYS A 86 12.10 13.31 8.10
C LYS A 86 13.62 13.10 8.22
N TYR A 87 14.26 12.67 7.16
CA TYR A 87 15.69 12.33 7.15
C TYR A 87 16.59 13.40 6.53
N GLN A 88 16.04 14.49 6.01
CA GLN A 88 16.78 15.58 5.35
C GLN A 88 17.95 16.13 6.18
N ARG A 89 17.79 16.18 7.51
CA ARG A 89 18.81 16.69 8.45
C ARG A 89 19.47 15.58 9.28
N ASN A 90 19.27 14.32 8.92
CA ASN A 90 19.84 13.20 9.64
C ASN A 90 21.16 12.77 8.97
N PRO A 91 22.32 12.97 9.62
CA PRO A 91 23.62 12.61 9.02
C PRO A 91 23.86 11.08 9.01
N VAL A 92 23.01 10.30 9.67
CA VAL A 92 23.18 8.86 9.88
C VAL A 92 22.27 8.04 8.97
N ILE A 93 21.13 8.59 8.57
CA ILE A 93 20.10 7.87 7.81
C ILE A 93 19.74 8.68 6.57
N THR A 94 19.89 8.08 5.40
CA THR A 94 19.41 8.63 4.13
C THR A 94 18.36 7.73 3.50
N VAL A 95 17.45 8.34 2.75
CA VAL A 95 16.52 7.62 1.88
C VAL A 95 17.21 7.48 0.53
N ASN A 96 17.56 6.26 0.13
CA ASN A 96 18.24 6.04 -1.16
C ASN A 96 17.23 5.96 -2.30
N GLU A 97 16.17 5.19 -2.10
CA GLU A 97 15.13 4.95 -3.08
C GLU A 97 13.79 4.90 -2.38
N CYS A 98 12.75 5.42 -3.04
CA CYS A 98 11.38 5.31 -2.58
C CYS A 98 10.42 5.29 -3.77
N ASN A 99 9.58 4.27 -3.83
CA ASN A 99 8.60 4.05 -4.88
C ASN A 99 7.22 3.78 -4.25
N VAL A 100 6.18 4.29 -4.91
CA VAL A 100 4.77 4.04 -4.55
C VAL A 100 4.02 3.52 -5.77
N CYS A 101 3.05 2.64 -5.55
CA CYS A 101 2.19 2.10 -6.60
C CYS A 101 0.83 1.68 -6.02
N ASN A 102 -0.19 1.59 -6.87
CA ASN A 102 -1.61 1.47 -6.48
C ASN A 102 -2.29 0.20 -7.03
N GLU A 103 -1.51 -0.85 -7.30
CA GLU A 103 -2.01 -2.16 -7.72
C GLU A 103 -1.65 -3.23 -6.68
N ASP A 104 -2.42 -4.31 -6.62
CA ASP A 104 -2.17 -5.39 -5.66
C ASP A 104 -0.76 -5.94 -5.81
N ASN A 105 -0.01 -5.98 -4.71
CA ASN A 105 1.33 -6.53 -4.62
C ASN A 105 2.33 -5.92 -5.62
N CYS A 106 2.08 -4.71 -6.11
CA CYS A 106 2.97 -4.01 -7.04
C CYS A 106 4.32 -3.65 -6.41
N ASN A 107 4.39 -3.61 -5.07
CA ASN A 107 5.63 -3.49 -4.33
C ASN A 107 6.42 -4.82 -4.26
N SER A 108 6.24 -5.70 -5.24
CA SER A 108 6.96 -6.98 -5.39
C SER A 108 8.35 -6.81 -6.00
N ALA A 109 8.53 -5.82 -6.89
CA ALA A 109 9.82 -5.52 -7.47
C ALA A 109 10.83 -5.09 -6.38
N PRO A 110 12.08 -5.56 -6.44
CA PRO A 110 13.14 -4.99 -5.64
C PRO A 110 13.33 -3.51 -6.02
N ALA A 111 13.59 -2.67 -5.02
CA ALA A 111 14.17 -1.35 -5.25
C ALA A 111 15.55 -1.57 -5.91
N LEU A 112 15.85 -0.84 -6.99
CA LEU A 112 16.96 -1.05 -7.91
C LEU A 112 18.19 -0.22 -7.53
#